data_AF-A0A9P5LDU3-F1
#
_entry.id   AF-A0A9P5LDU3-F1
#
_cell.length_a   1.000
_cell.length_b   1.000
_cell.length_c   1.000
_cell.angle_alpha   90.00
_cell.angle_beta   90.00
_cell.angle_gamma   90.00
#
_symmetry.space_group_name_H-M   'P 1'
#
loop_
_entity.id
_entity.type
_entity.pdbx_description
1 polymer ?
#
loop_
_entity_poly.entity_id
_entity_poly.type
_entity_poly.pdbx_seq_one_letter_code
_entity_poly.pdbx_strand_id
1 'polypeptide(L)'
;MEKTAVEIENQKNTAEKQFATSNSVLYTKLDKDTRDLAAQMAVKSNSKLAVSLRCGVTPYSANSRFHRWQQILDRVKAQLIASRNQRSSVATSGLGGMEQPQFALNYVCEYLDKYPVALRMQDVTHNDVTESYINPAKCLQLEPEDSAPLWNFSIASLSANALKLLRIISCFSPDGIPERLFWEGSKNSSDDLLEFLQFGHPYFSAVQELISHGLLTKTQRGTMTGYSTTEIHSLAIHRLVRGLVFHQMSSVEKSQLLDDALELLLSAWPVNHEQPFCMTALWPVCSLYLPHVLALESRCHDVPFLKTLTRFVALFFYASWYLTERSMSELAFPLLKTARSIAAQGGDVDPFLAKLLIAYGTVCLECDRQDESKKWISQAIDIQCARVEELINKGIHVV
;
A
#
# COMPACT_ATOMS: atom_id res chain seq x y z
N MET A 1 -20.72 7.11 42.88
CA MET A 1 -19.60 6.93 41.93
C MET A 1 -19.36 5.45 41.62
N GLU A 2 -19.32 4.56 42.62
CA GLU A 2 -19.10 3.12 42.40
C GLU A 2 -20.23 2.40 41.64
N LYS A 3 -21.51 2.75 41.93
CA LYS A 3 -22.67 2.24 41.15
C LYS A 3 -22.61 2.60 39.66
N THR A 4 -22.15 3.80 39.34
CA THR A 4 -22.09 4.32 37.97
C THR A 4 -21.00 3.65 37.14
N ALA A 5 -19.86 3.30 37.76
CA ALA A 5 -18.77 2.58 37.09
C ALA A 5 -19.16 1.14 36.74
N VAL A 6 -19.86 0.45 37.65
CA VAL A 6 -20.38 -0.91 37.42
C VAL A 6 -21.44 -0.90 36.29
N GLU A 7 -22.25 0.16 36.22
CA GLU A 7 -23.29 0.31 35.20
C GLU A 7 -22.70 0.56 33.80
N ILE A 8 -21.64 1.36 33.71
CA ILE A 8 -20.86 1.56 32.46
C ILE A 8 -20.18 0.26 32.01
N GLU A 9 -19.57 -0.48 32.94
CA GLU A 9 -18.91 -1.75 32.61
C GLU A 9 -19.91 -2.82 32.16
N ASN A 10 -21.11 -2.85 32.75
CA ASN A 10 -22.19 -3.74 32.30
C ASN A 10 -22.72 -3.35 30.91
N GLN A 11 -22.83 -2.06 30.60
CA GLN A 11 -23.21 -1.58 29.27
C GLN A 11 -22.15 -1.93 28.22
N LYS A 12 -20.86 -1.77 28.55
CA LYS A 12 -19.74 -2.16 27.69
C LYS A 12 -19.75 -3.66 27.37
N ASN A 13 -19.87 -4.51 28.39
CA ASN A 13 -19.96 -5.96 28.22
C ASN A 13 -21.19 -6.40 27.40
N THR A 14 -22.29 -5.66 27.52
CA THR A 14 -23.51 -5.91 26.73
C THR A 14 -23.30 -5.52 25.26
N ALA A 15 -22.67 -4.37 25.01
CA ALA A 15 -22.34 -3.90 23.67
C ALA A 15 -21.33 -4.84 22.97
N GLU A 16 -20.31 -5.32 23.68
CA GLU A 16 -19.34 -6.29 23.16
C GLU A 16 -19.99 -7.63 22.79
N LYS A 17 -20.92 -8.14 23.61
CA LYS A 17 -21.70 -9.35 23.29
C LYS A 17 -22.62 -9.16 22.09
N GLN A 18 -23.28 -8.00 21.98
CA GLN A 18 -24.12 -7.67 20.83
C GLN A 18 -23.30 -7.51 19.54
N PHE A 19 -22.08 -6.96 19.64
CA PHE A 19 -21.13 -6.83 18.54
C PHE A 19 -20.61 -8.21 18.10
N ALA A 20 -20.22 -9.07 19.04
CA ALA A 20 -19.78 -10.44 18.74
C ALA A 20 -20.91 -11.27 18.08
N THR A 21 -22.15 -11.12 18.56
CA THR A 21 -23.32 -11.81 18.00
C THR A 21 -23.63 -11.31 16.59
N SER A 22 -23.62 -9.99 16.38
CA SER A 22 -23.82 -9.37 15.06
C SER A 22 -22.74 -9.81 14.07
N ASN A 23 -21.46 -9.84 14.50
CA ASN A 23 -20.37 -10.34 13.68
C ASN A 23 -20.54 -11.81 13.34
N SER A 24 -20.94 -12.67 14.29
CA SER A 24 -21.20 -14.09 14.02
C SER A 24 -22.32 -14.29 12.98
N VAL A 25 -23.37 -13.49 13.03
CA VAL A 25 -24.48 -13.51 12.05
C VAL A 25 -24.00 -13.01 10.68
N LEU A 26 -23.13 -11.99 10.64
CA LEU A 26 -22.54 -11.49 9.41
C LEU A 26 -21.58 -12.51 8.77
N TYR A 27 -20.72 -13.17 9.55
CA TYR A 27 -19.81 -14.20 9.03
C TYR A 27 -20.58 -15.42 8.50
N THR A 28 -21.67 -15.82 9.15
CA THR A 28 -22.52 -16.92 8.65
C THR A 28 -23.28 -16.52 7.38
N LYS A 29 -23.72 -15.26 7.26
CA LYS A 29 -24.31 -14.74 6.03
C LYS A 29 -23.30 -14.64 4.90
N LEU A 30 -22.10 -14.14 5.16
CA LEU A 30 -21.00 -14.05 4.19
C LEU A 30 -20.57 -15.43 3.69
N ASP A 31 -20.46 -16.42 4.58
CA ASP A 31 -20.14 -17.79 4.21
C ASP A 31 -21.25 -18.42 3.35
N LYS A 32 -22.52 -18.15 3.67
CA LYS A 32 -23.66 -18.55 2.83
C LYS A 32 -23.60 -17.88 1.45
N ASP A 33 -23.41 -16.57 1.40
CA ASP A 33 -23.37 -15.80 0.14
C ASP A 33 -22.15 -16.22 -0.71
N THR A 34 -21.00 -16.51 -0.08
CA THR A 34 -19.80 -17.02 -0.75
C THR A 34 -20.03 -18.44 -1.31
N ARG A 35 -20.74 -19.30 -0.58
CA ARG A 35 -21.12 -20.64 -1.06
C ARG A 35 -22.15 -20.57 -2.19
N ASP A 36 -23.13 -19.67 -2.10
CA ASP A 36 -24.14 -19.46 -3.14
C ASP A 36 -23.51 -18.88 -4.40
N LEU A 37 -22.55 -17.95 -4.27
CA LEU A 37 -21.75 -17.43 -5.39
C LEU A 37 -20.87 -18.54 -6.01
N ALA A 38 -20.21 -19.36 -5.18
CA ALA A 38 -19.41 -20.49 -5.65
C ALA A 38 -20.27 -21.57 -6.36
N ALA A 39 -21.52 -21.77 -5.91
CA ALA A 39 -22.48 -22.68 -6.54
C ALA A 39 -23.00 -22.12 -7.87
N GLN A 40 -23.20 -20.80 -7.97
CA GLN A 40 -23.54 -20.12 -9.23
C GLN A 40 -22.35 -20.10 -10.22
N MET A 41 -21.12 -20.08 -9.68
CA MET A 41 -19.86 -20.20 -10.44
C MET A 41 -19.46 -21.65 -10.72
N ALA A 42 -20.33 -22.64 -10.49
CA ALA A 42 -20.09 -24.01 -10.92
C ALA A 42 -19.80 -23.97 -12.42
N VAL A 43 -18.51 -24.13 -12.75
CA VAL A 43 -17.96 -24.16 -14.10
C VAL A 43 -18.90 -25.01 -14.93
N LYS A 44 -19.59 -24.39 -15.91
CA LYS A 44 -20.27 -25.15 -16.95
C LYS A 44 -19.18 -26.02 -17.56
N SER A 45 -19.12 -27.28 -17.15
CA SER A 45 -18.18 -28.24 -17.71
C SER A 45 -18.64 -28.45 -19.14
N ASN A 46 -18.15 -27.62 -20.05
CA ASN A 46 -18.23 -27.91 -21.46
C ASN A 46 -17.40 -29.18 -21.66
N SER A 47 -18.11 -30.32 -21.70
CA SER A 47 -17.58 -31.67 -21.88
C SER A 47 -16.88 -31.89 -23.23
N LYS A 48 -16.51 -30.81 -23.92
CA LYS A 48 -15.71 -30.76 -25.14
C LYS A 48 -14.33 -30.12 -24.96
N LEU A 49 -13.94 -29.68 -23.76
CA LEU A 49 -12.57 -29.23 -23.50
C LEU A 49 -11.62 -30.43 -23.30
N ALA A 50 -11.42 -31.20 -24.36
CA ALA A 50 -10.19 -31.96 -24.53
C ALA A 50 -9.07 -30.99 -24.97
N VAL A 51 -8.74 -30.02 -24.12
CA VAL A 51 -7.63 -29.09 -24.38
C VAL A 51 -6.41 -29.63 -23.65
N SER A 52 -5.47 -30.13 -24.44
CA SER A 52 -4.09 -30.38 -24.03
C SER A 52 -3.46 -29.05 -23.55
N LEU A 53 -3.67 -28.69 -22.28
CA LEU A 53 -3.02 -27.52 -21.69
C LEU A 53 -1.66 -27.93 -21.12
N ARG A 54 -0.66 -28.06 -21.98
CA ARG A 54 0.74 -27.92 -21.54
C ARG A 54 1.01 -26.43 -21.32
N CYS A 55 0.57 -25.89 -20.19
CA CYS A 55 1.01 -24.57 -19.73
C CYS A 55 2.46 -24.71 -19.21
N GLY A 56 3.40 -24.81 -20.15
CA GLY A 56 4.83 -24.90 -19.86
C GLY A 56 5.54 -23.72 -20.49
N VAL A 57 5.90 -22.72 -19.69
CA VAL A 57 7.07 -21.89 -19.99
C VAL A 57 7.87 -21.71 -18.70
N THR A 58 8.40 -22.81 -18.18
CA THR A 58 9.69 -22.72 -17.49
C THR A 58 10.76 -22.86 -18.57
N PRO A 59 11.50 -21.80 -18.94
CA PRO A 59 12.47 -21.84 -20.04
C PRO A 59 13.73 -22.68 -19.70
N TYR A 60 13.70 -23.39 -18.58
CA TYR A 60 14.83 -24.10 -18.00
C TYR A 60 14.49 -25.58 -17.90
N SER A 61 15.38 -26.42 -18.40
CA SER A 61 15.31 -27.87 -18.23
C SER A 61 15.63 -28.28 -16.79
N ALA A 62 15.11 -29.43 -16.37
CA ALA A 62 15.48 -30.04 -15.09
C ALA A 62 17.01 -30.15 -14.97
N ASN A 63 17.55 -29.79 -13.80
CA ASN A 63 18.99 -29.90 -13.55
C ASN A 63 19.32 -31.34 -13.14
N SER A 64 19.95 -32.08 -14.06
CA SER A 64 20.31 -33.49 -13.87
C SER A 64 21.31 -33.75 -12.73
N ARG A 65 21.94 -32.71 -12.16
CA ARG A 65 22.89 -32.82 -11.04
C ARG A 65 22.26 -32.51 -9.68
N PHE A 66 20.95 -32.30 -9.61
CA PHE A 66 20.24 -31.86 -8.39
C PHE A 66 19.86 -33.04 -7.48
N HIS A 67 20.84 -33.75 -6.92
CA HIS A 67 20.61 -34.98 -6.14
C HIS A 67 20.51 -34.78 -4.62
N ARG A 68 20.96 -33.62 -4.09
CA ARG A 68 21.12 -33.40 -2.64
C ARG A 68 19.84 -33.06 -1.87
N TRP A 69 18.69 -32.96 -2.55
CA TRP A 69 17.46 -32.41 -1.96
C TRP A 69 16.25 -33.37 -2.00
N GLN A 70 16.45 -34.65 -2.34
CA GLN A 70 15.34 -35.61 -2.53
C GLN A 70 14.45 -35.75 -1.29
N GLN A 71 15.04 -35.81 -0.10
CA GLN A 71 14.29 -35.88 1.16
C GLN A 71 13.37 -34.68 1.37
N ILE A 72 13.77 -33.49 0.89
CA ILE A 72 12.98 -32.27 1.01
C ILE A 72 11.89 -32.25 -0.08
N LEU A 73 12.19 -32.69 -1.30
CA LEU A 73 11.18 -32.89 -2.34
C LEU A 73 10.08 -33.86 -1.90
N ASP A 74 10.43 -34.97 -1.25
CA ASP A 74 9.48 -35.95 -0.73
C ASP A 74 8.59 -35.38 0.38
N ARG A 75 9.13 -34.50 1.25
CA ARG A 75 8.34 -33.81 2.28
C ARG A 75 7.36 -32.82 1.68
N VAL A 76 7.82 -32.00 0.71
CA VAL A 76 6.96 -31.06 -0.01
C VAL A 76 5.86 -31.80 -0.76
N LYS A 77 6.21 -32.93 -1.41
CA LYS A 77 5.27 -33.82 -2.08
C LYS A 77 4.22 -34.37 -1.13
N ALA A 78 4.62 -34.90 0.02
CA ALA A 78 3.68 -35.44 1.01
C ALA A 78 2.67 -34.37 1.42
N GLN A 79 3.12 -33.13 1.63
CA GLN A 79 2.24 -32.03 2.03
C GLN A 79 1.32 -31.55 0.91
N LEU A 80 1.85 -31.33 -0.30
CA LEU A 80 1.09 -30.77 -1.43
C LEU A 80 0.16 -31.81 -2.09
N ILE A 81 0.54 -33.09 -2.14
CA ILE A 81 -0.31 -34.15 -2.70
C ILE A 81 -1.38 -34.61 -1.71
N ALA A 82 -1.06 -34.74 -0.41
CA ALA A 82 -2.06 -35.14 0.59
C ALA A 82 -3.18 -34.09 0.74
N SER A 83 -2.86 -32.83 0.45
CA SER A 83 -3.80 -31.71 0.56
C SER A 83 -4.57 -31.43 -0.74
N ARG A 84 -4.72 -32.40 -1.66
CA ARG A 84 -5.34 -32.17 -2.98
C ARG A 84 -6.75 -31.57 -2.98
N ASN A 85 -7.51 -31.75 -1.89
CA ASN A 85 -8.87 -31.23 -1.75
C ASN A 85 -8.94 -29.92 -0.94
N GLN A 86 -7.80 -29.35 -0.56
CA GLN A 86 -7.70 -28.12 0.23
C GLN A 86 -6.57 -27.21 -0.29
N ARG A 87 -6.61 -25.92 0.06
CA ARG A 87 -5.51 -25.02 -0.27
C ARG A 87 -4.30 -25.36 0.62
N SER A 88 -3.16 -25.63 0.01
CA SER A 88 -1.89 -25.87 0.71
C SER A 88 -0.79 -25.01 0.12
N SER A 89 0.08 -24.49 0.98
CA SER A 89 1.23 -23.69 0.59
C SER A 89 2.48 -24.19 1.29
N VAL A 90 3.62 -24.04 0.61
CA VAL A 90 4.94 -24.35 1.13
C VAL A 90 5.83 -23.16 0.84
N ALA A 91 6.48 -22.64 1.87
CA ALA A 91 7.52 -21.62 1.74
C ALA A 91 8.88 -22.28 1.98
N THR A 92 9.83 -22.01 1.08
CA THR A 92 11.22 -22.45 1.22
C THR A 92 12.08 -21.24 1.59
N SER A 93 12.91 -21.35 2.62
CA SER A 93 13.89 -20.34 3.02
C SER A 93 15.30 -20.95 3.10
N GLY A 94 16.33 -20.14 2.84
CA GLY A 94 17.72 -20.59 2.77
C GLY A 94 18.68 -19.44 2.40
N LEU A 95 19.99 -19.69 2.45
CA LEU A 95 21.01 -18.72 2.05
C LEU A 95 20.78 -18.26 0.60
N GLY A 96 20.82 -16.93 0.39
CA GLY A 96 20.52 -16.31 -0.90
C GLY A 96 21.41 -16.85 -2.03
N GLY A 97 20.78 -17.26 -3.13
CA GLY A 97 21.44 -17.86 -4.31
C GLY A 97 20.45 -18.55 -5.25
N MET A 98 20.94 -19.11 -6.37
CA MET A 98 20.12 -19.77 -7.41
C MET A 98 19.48 -21.11 -6.98
N GLU A 99 19.70 -21.58 -5.75
CA GLU A 99 19.29 -22.92 -5.33
C GLU A 99 17.78 -23.05 -5.07
N GLN A 100 17.12 -22.03 -4.52
CA GLN A 100 15.68 -22.08 -4.23
C GLN A 100 14.82 -22.05 -5.51
N PRO A 101 15.08 -21.17 -6.49
CA PRO A 101 14.36 -21.23 -7.77
C PRO A 101 14.59 -22.55 -8.50
N GLN A 102 15.80 -23.12 -8.42
CA GLN A 102 16.12 -24.41 -9.03
C GLN A 102 15.41 -25.58 -8.34
N PHE A 103 15.22 -25.52 -7.02
CA PHE A 103 14.42 -26.47 -6.26
C PHE A 103 12.96 -26.49 -6.73
N ALA A 104 12.33 -25.32 -6.79
CA ALA A 104 10.94 -25.19 -7.24
C ALA A 104 10.76 -25.68 -8.68
N LEU A 105 11.71 -25.34 -9.56
CA LEU A 105 11.74 -25.81 -10.94
C LEU A 105 11.83 -27.34 -11.03
N ASN A 106 12.76 -27.96 -10.31
CA ASN A 106 12.93 -29.41 -10.34
C ASN A 106 11.72 -30.15 -9.77
N TYR A 107 11.10 -29.64 -8.69
CA TYR A 107 9.85 -30.21 -8.16
C TYR A 107 8.73 -30.18 -9.22
N VAL A 108 8.54 -29.04 -9.89
CA VAL A 108 7.52 -28.91 -10.93
C VAL A 108 7.83 -29.82 -12.12
N CYS A 109 9.09 -29.94 -12.56
CA CYS A 109 9.48 -30.84 -13.65
C CYS A 109 9.28 -32.33 -13.30
N GLU A 110 9.58 -32.75 -12.07
CA GLU A 110 9.46 -34.15 -11.64
C GLU A 110 8.01 -34.57 -11.38
N TYR A 111 7.16 -33.63 -10.97
CA TYR A 111 5.78 -33.89 -10.57
C TYR A 111 4.73 -33.24 -11.48
N LEU A 112 5.11 -32.72 -12.64
CA LEU A 112 4.20 -32.01 -13.57
C LEU A 112 2.94 -32.83 -13.89
N ASP A 113 3.11 -34.12 -14.15
CA ASP A 113 2.02 -35.05 -14.49
C ASP A 113 1.00 -35.26 -13.36
N LYS A 114 1.32 -34.83 -12.13
CA LYS A 114 0.44 -34.92 -10.97
C LYS A 114 -0.43 -33.68 -10.79
N TYR A 115 -0.23 -32.63 -11.59
CA TYR A 115 -1.00 -31.39 -11.53
C TYR A 115 -1.70 -31.14 -12.86
N PRO A 116 -3.00 -30.78 -12.86
CA PRO A 116 -3.69 -30.45 -14.10
C PRO A 116 -3.14 -29.16 -14.74
N VAL A 117 -2.59 -28.25 -13.92
CA VAL A 117 -1.99 -26.98 -14.34
C VAL A 117 -0.84 -26.62 -13.39
N ALA A 118 0.27 -26.13 -13.92
CA ALA A 118 1.37 -25.56 -13.14
C ALA A 118 1.65 -24.12 -13.63
N LEU A 119 1.60 -23.15 -12.72
CA LEU A 119 1.78 -21.72 -13.04
C LEU A 119 2.98 -21.16 -12.28
N ARG A 120 3.84 -20.42 -12.98
CA ARG A 120 4.95 -19.70 -12.36
C ARG A 120 4.56 -18.24 -12.19
N MET A 121 4.68 -17.75 -10.95
CA MET A 121 4.53 -16.32 -10.63
C MET A 121 5.91 -15.68 -10.48
N GLN A 122 6.14 -14.53 -11.12
CA GLN A 122 7.36 -13.73 -10.95
C GLN A 122 7.04 -12.43 -10.20
N ASP A 123 7.96 -12.00 -9.34
CA ASP A 123 7.87 -10.74 -8.59
C ASP A 123 9.21 -10.01 -8.71
N VAL A 124 9.41 -9.35 -9.86
CA VAL A 124 10.62 -8.55 -10.15
C VAL A 124 10.25 -7.08 -10.27
N THR A 125 9.18 -6.75 -10.99
CA THR A 125 8.59 -5.40 -11.08
C THR A 125 7.05 -5.45 -11.13
N HIS A 126 6.37 -4.31 -10.91
CA HIS A 126 4.90 -4.20 -10.95
C HIS A 126 4.29 -4.68 -12.29
N ASN A 127 4.99 -4.44 -13.41
CA ASN A 127 4.57 -4.91 -14.73
C ASN A 127 4.76 -6.42 -14.86
N ASP A 128 5.89 -6.96 -14.36
CA ASP A 128 6.18 -8.41 -14.41
C ASP A 128 5.18 -9.22 -13.59
N VAL A 129 4.75 -8.69 -12.42
CA VAL A 129 3.70 -9.31 -11.61
C VAL A 129 2.39 -9.37 -12.40
N THR A 130 1.98 -8.24 -12.97
CA THR A 130 0.72 -8.14 -13.73
C THR A 130 0.70 -9.09 -14.93
N GLU A 131 1.77 -9.10 -15.72
CA GLU A 131 1.93 -10.01 -16.86
C GLU A 131 1.98 -11.48 -16.42
N SER A 132 2.62 -11.78 -15.29
CA SER A 132 2.73 -13.12 -14.74
C SER A 132 1.39 -13.71 -14.29
N TYR A 133 0.38 -12.89 -13.97
CA TYR A 133 -0.98 -13.37 -13.69
C TYR A 133 -1.87 -13.38 -14.95
N ILE A 134 -1.70 -12.41 -15.85
CA ILE A 134 -2.52 -12.29 -17.07
C ILE A 134 -2.26 -13.46 -18.04
N ASN A 135 -1.00 -13.84 -18.25
CA ASN A 135 -0.64 -14.89 -19.21
C ASN A 135 -1.27 -16.26 -18.84
N PRO A 136 -1.15 -16.74 -17.59
CA PRO A 136 -1.90 -17.89 -17.11
C PRO A 136 -3.42 -17.77 -17.24
N ALA A 137 -3.99 -16.61 -16.89
CA ALA A 137 -5.43 -16.40 -16.95
C ALA A 137 -5.96 -16.57 -18.39
N LYS A 138 -5.27 -15.99 -19.37
CA LYS A 138 -5.55 -16.19 -20.81
C LYS A 138 -5.45 -17.66 -21.22
N CYS A 139 -4.39 -18.36 -20.81
CA CYS A 139 -4.22 -19.78 -21.13
C CYS A 139 -5.33 -20.67 -20.53
N LEU A 140 -5.86 -20.27 -19.37
CA LEU A 140 -6.99 -20.94 -18.72
C LEU A 140 -8.36 -20.49 -19.23
N GLN A 141 -8.41 -19.57 -20.21
CA GLN A 141 -9.64 -18.93 -20.68
C GLN A 141 -10.43 -18.29 -19.53
N LEU A 142 -9.73 -17.88 -18.48
CA LEU A 142 -10.22 -17.00 -17.43
C LEU A 142 -10.05 -15.59 -17.98
N GLU A 143 -10.97 -15.16 -18.84
CA GLU A 143 -10.93 -13.81 -19.38
C GLU A 143 -10.93 -12.79 -18.21
N PRO A 144 -10.03 -11.79 -18.20
CA PRO A 144 -10.02 -10.73 -17.19
C PRO A 144 -11.33 -9.94 -17.10
N GLU A 145 -12.20 -10.06 -18.11
CA GLU A 145 -13.48 -9.38 -18.18
C GLU A 145 -14.44 -9.76 -17.06
N ASP A 146 -14.29 -10.89 -16.38
CA ASP A 146 -15.29 -11.39 -15.41
C ASP A 146 -15.02 -11.03 -13.94
N SER A 147 -13.85 -10.46 -13.58
CA SER A 147 -13.59 -10.03 -12.19
C SER A 147 -13.92 -8.56 -11.93
N ALA A 148 -13.77 -7.69 -12.94
CA ALA A 148 -14.16 -6.29 -12.82
C ALA A 148 -15.68 -6.12 -12.56
N PRO A 149 -16.60 -6.87 -13.23
CA PRO A 149 -18.02 -6.83 -12.93
C PRO A 149 -18.37 -7.20 -11.48
N LEU A 150 -17.68 -8.19 -10.90
CA LEU A 150 -17.91 -8.64 -9.52
C LEU A 150 -17.58 -7.53 -8.50
N TRP A 151 -16.44 -6.87 -8.69
CA TRP A 151 -16.05 -5.73 -7.85
C TRP A 151 -16.93 -4.51 -8.13
N ASN A 152 -17.29 -4.25 -9.39
CA ASN A 152 -18.15 -3.13 -9.77
C ASN A 152 -19.52 -3.23 -9.13
N PHE A 153 -20.11 -4.42 -9.06
CA PHE A 153 -21.38 -4.63 -8.37
C PHE A 153 -21.25 -4.30 -6.87
N SER A 154 -20.20 -4.81 -6.23
CA SER A 154 -19.93 -4.57 -4.81
C SER A 154 -19.67 -3.09 -4.51
N ILE A 155 -18.92 -2.41 -5.38
CA ILE A 155 -18.59 -0.98 -5.27
C ILE A 155 -19.83 -0.11 -5.51
N ALA A 156 -20.69 -0.48 -6.47
CA ALA A 156 -21.91 0.27 -6.80
C ALA A 156 -22.96 0.23 -5.70
N SER A 157 -22.95 -0.80 -4.85
CA SER A 157 -23.86 -0.92 -3.71
C SER A 157 -23.40 -0.19 -2.44
N LEU A 158 -22.19 0.39 -2.44
CA LEU A 158 -21.62 1.01 -1.23
C LEU A 158 -22.33 2.32 -0.87
N SER A 159 -22.42 2.57 0.44
CA SER A 159 -22.73 3.89 0.98
C SER A 159 -21.70 4.93 0.55
N ALA A 160 -22.10 6.21 0.57
CA ALA A 160 -21.22 7.31 0.19
C ALA A 160 -19.92 7.33 1.02
N ASN A 161 -20.01 7.09 2.34
CA ASN A 161 -18.86 7.05 3.24
C ASN A 161 -17.94 5.87 2.96
N ALA A 162 -18.50 4.66 2.75
CA ALA A 162 -17.72 3.49 2.41
C ALA A 162 -16.99 3.66 1.07
N LEU A 163 -17.69 4.17 0.05
CA LEU A 163 -17.09 4.46 -1.25
C LEU A 163 -15.99 5.51 -1.15
N LYS A 164 -16.21 6.61 -0.40
CA LYS A 164 -15.22 7.65 -0.19
C LYS A 164 -13.98 7.12 0.54
N LEU A 165 -14.17 6.34 1.61
CA LEU A 165 -13.07 5.70 2.34
C LEU A 165 -12.27 4.75 1.44
N LEU A 166 -12.95 3.91 0.65
CA LEU A 166 -12.30 2.99 -0.30
C LEU A 166 -11.46 3.74 -1.34
N ARG A 167 -12.00 4.84 -1.88
CA ARG A 167 -11.31 5.70 -2.84
C ARG A 167 -10.07 6.36 -2.23
N ILE A 168 -10.13 6.87 -1.00
CA ILE A 168 -8.97 7.42 -0.29
C ILE A 168 -7.92 6.33 -0.05
N ILE A 169 -8.32 5.17 0.48
CA ILE A 169 -7.44 4.03 0.72
C ILE A 169 -6.69 3.59 -0.56
N SER A 170 -7.31 3.74 -1.73
CA SER A 170 -6.69 3.37 -3.02
C SER A 170 -5.42 4.18 -3.35
N CYS A 171 -5.21 5.33 -2.69
CA CYS A 171 -4.02 6.17 -2.82
C CYS A 171 -2.83 5.68 -1.99
N PHE A 172 -3.07 4.88 -0.95
CA PHE A 172 -2.04 4.42 -0.02
C PHE A 172 -1.43 3.07 -0.42
N SER A 173 -0.38 2.63 0.29
CA SER A 173 0.13 1.25 0.20
C SER A 173 -1.01 0.24 0.46
N PRO A 174 -1.11 -0.86 -0.30
CA PRO A 174 -2.20 -1.83 -0.17
C PRO A 174 -2.27 -2.50 1.20
N ASP A 175 -1.13 -2.58 1.89
CA ASP A 175 -0.98 -3.31 3.14
C ASP A 175 -0.60 -2.35 4.28
N GLY A 176 -1.10 -2.65 5.48
CA GLY A 176 -0.60 -2.06 6.72
C GLY A 176 -1.06 -0.63 7.03
N ILE A 177 -2.19 -0.18 6.48
CA ILE A 177 -2.72 1.19 6.65
C ILE A 177 -3.23 1.37 8.09
N PRO A 178 -2.59 2.19 8.94
CA PRO A 178 -3.03 2.36 10.32
C PRO A 178 -4.37 3.09 10.38
N GLU A 179 -5.34 2.59 11.16
CA GLU A 179 -6.64 3.29 11.31
C GLU A 179 -6.49 4.69 11.90
N ARG A 180 -5.47 4.86 12.74
CA ARG A 180 -5.09 6.15 13.34
C ARG A 180 -4.79 7.23 12.28
N LEU A 181 -4.33 6.85 11.08
CA LEU A 181 -4.14 7.78 9.96
C LEU A 181 -5.42 8.55 9.65
N PHE A 182 -6.57 7.88 9.69
CA PHE A 182 -7.86 8.49 9.38
C PHE A 182 -8.32 9.38 10.53
N TRP A 183 -8.31 8.85 11.75
CA TRP A 183 -8.86 9.56 12.91
C TRP A 183 -8.05 10.78 13.32
N GLU A 184 -6.72 10.72 13.19
CA GLU A 184 -5.86 11.87 13.50
C GLU A 184 -5.69 12.77 12.30
N GLY A 185 -5.61 12.20 11.10
CA GLY A 185 -5.49 12.97 9.88
C GLY A 185 -6.71 13.86 9.60
N SER A 186 -7.91 13.44 10.03
CA SER A 186 -9.14 14.20 9.83
C SER A 186 -9.47 15.21 10.93
N LYS A 187 -8.80 15.16 12.10
CA LYS A 187 -9.11 16.03 13.26
C LYS A 187 -9.01 17.52 12.95
N ASN A 188 -8.02 17.89 12.15
CA ASN A 188 -7.72 19.28 11.81
C ASN A 188 -8.12 19.61 10.37
N SER A 189 -8.77 18.67 9.66
CA SER A 189 -9.23 18.93 8.31
C SER A 189 -10.36 19.94 8.34
N SER A 190 -10.22 21.01 7.56
CA SER A 190 -11.28 21.99 7.32
C SER A 190 -12.30 21.52 6.28
N ASP A 191 -12.15 20.30 5.75
CA ASP A 191 -13.03 19.75 4.72
C ASP A 191 -14.11 18.87 5.38
N ASP A 192 -15.37 19.32 5.29
CA ASP A 192 -16.55 18.59 5.74
C ASP A 192 -16.62 17.18 5.12
N LEU A 193 -16.03 16.96 3.94
CA LEU A 193 -16.00 15.66 3.27
C LEU A 193 -15.11 14.62 3.97
N LEU A 194 -14.23 15.06 4.88
CA LEU A 194 -13.37 14.18 5.68
C LEU A 194 -13.87 14.01 7.12
N GLU A 195 -14.92 14.72 7.53
CA GLU A 195 -15.45 14.68 8.90
C GLU A 195 -15.85 13.26 9.32
N PHE A 196 -16.44 12.47 8.41
CA PHE A 196 -16.86 11.10 8.69
C PHE A 196 -15.70 10.15 9.05
N LEU A 197 -14.44 10.52 8.72
CA LEU A 197 -13.24 9.76 9.04
C LEU A 197 -12.78 9.95 10.49
N GLN A 198 -13.36 10.89 11.23
CA GLN A 198 -13.08 11.04 12.65
C GLN A 198 -13.50 9.78 13.42
N PHE A 199 -12.91 9.59 14.60
CA PHE A 199 -13.23 8.45 15.45
C PHE A 199 -14.71 8.48 15.86
N GLY A 200 -15.53 7.60 15.28
CA GLY A 200 -16.96 7.60 15.53
C GLY A 200 -17.73 6.60 14.67
N HIS A 201 -19.05 6.53 14.91
CA HIS A 201 -19.95 5.60 14.22
C HIS A 201 -19.88 5.67 12.69
N PRO A 202 -19.83 6.87 12.04
CA PRO A 202 -19.76 6.95 10.57
C PRO A 202 -18.56 6.22 9.97
N TYR A 203 -17.37 6.40 10.57
CA TYR A 203 -16.15 5.70 10.16
C TYR A 203 -16.28 4.19 10.36
N PHE A 204 -16.70 3.74 11.54
CA PHE A 204 -16.81 2.30 11.83
C PHE A 204 -17.83 1.59 10.95
N SER A 205 -18.96 2.24 10.66
CA SER A 205 -19.97 1.73 9.73
C SER A 205 -19.38 1.56 8.33
N ALA A 206 -18.63 2.55 7.84
CA ALA A 206 -17.98 2.49 6.53
C ALA A 206 -16.93 1.38 6.45
N VAL A 207 -16.08 1.22 7.47
CA VAL A 207 -15.08 0.14 7.54
C VAL A 207 -15.78 -1.23 7.56
N GLN A 208 -16.81 -1.39 8.39
CA GLN A 208 -17.52 -2.66 8.51
C GLN A 208 -18.21 -3.05 7.20
N GLU A 209 -18.80 -2.08 6.49
CA GLU A 209 -19.40 -2.29 5.17
C GLU A 209 -18.36 -2.76 4.16
N LEU A 210 -17.21 -2.09 4.08
CA LEU A 210 -16.12 -2.49 3.18
C LEU A 210 -15.57 -3.89 3.50
N ILE A 211 -15.53 -4.28 4.78
CA ILE A 211 -15.14 -5.64 5.20
C ILE A 211 -16.22 -6.64 4.80
N SER A 212 -17.51 -6.34 5.00
CA SER A 212 -18.60 -7.26 4.64
C SER A 212 -18.70 -7.49 3.12
N HIS A 213 -18.28 -6.52 2.32
CA HIS A 213 -18.16 -6.66 0.87
C HIS A 213 -16.83 -7.31 0.41
N GLY A 214 -15.94 -7.69 1.35
CA GLY A 214 -14.66 -8.32 1.03
C GLY A 214 -13.64 -7.39 0.35
N LEU A 215 -13.87 -6.07 0.41
CA LEU A 215 -13.03 -5.06 -0.23
C LEU A 215 -11.84 -4.66 0.65
N LEU A 216 -11.99 -4.77 1.97
CA LEU A 216 -10.95 -4.53 2.96
C LEU A 216 -10.78 -5.74 3.89
N THR A 217 -9.57 -5.88 4.41
CA THR A 217 -9.27 -6.75 5.55
C THR A 217 -8.76 -5.90 6.70
N LYS A 218 -9.19 -6.22 7.93
CA LYS A 218 -8.70 -5.59 9.15
C LYS A 218 -7.82 -6.58 9.90
N THR A 219 -6.63 -6.15 10.24
CA THR A 219 -5.63 -6.93 10.98
C THR A 219 -5.26 -6.20 12.25
N GLN A 220 -5.11 -6.94 13.34
CA GLN A 220 -4.62 -6.40 14.60
C GLN A 220 -3.08 -6.42 14.53
N ARG A 221 -2.43 -5.25 14.52
CA ARG A 221 -1.00 -5.16 14.82
C ARG A 221 -0.86 -5.05 16.33
N GLY A 222 0.12 -5.76 16.88
CA GLY A 222 0.42 -5.73 18.31
C GLY A 222 0.75 -4.33 18.84
N THR A 223 1.03 -4.26 20.13
CA THR A 223 1.38 -3.00 20.81
C THR A 223 2.72 -2.45 20.32
N MET A 224 2.76 -1.19 19.87
CA MET A 224 4.03 -0.49 19.67
C MET A 224 4.55 -0.01 21.03
N THR A 225 5.76 -0.42 21.39
CA THR A 225 6.45 0.05 22.60
C THR A 225 6.70 1.56 22.49
N GLY A 226 6.18 2.34 23.45
CA GLY A 226 6.46 3.78 23.57
C GLY A 226 5.27 4.71 23.37
N TYR A 227 4.14 4.21 22.86
CA TYR A 227 2.87 4.92 22.87
C TYR A 227 1.86 4.10 23.67
N SER A 228 0.97 4.78 24.41
CA SER A 228 -0.13 4.20 25.21
C SER A 228 -0.73 2.93 24.58
N THR A 229 -1.11 1.99 25.44
CA THR A 229 -1.69 0.63 25.26
C THR A 229 -2.96 0.57 24.38
N THR A 230 -2.96 1.22 23.22
CA THR A 230 -4.06 1.20 22.26
C THR A 230 -3.67 0.28 21.12
N GLU A 231 -4.45 -0.79 20.94
CA GLU A 231 -4.27 -1.75 19.86
C GLU A 231 -4.28 -1.04 18.50
N ILE A 232 -3.16 -1.11 17.77
CA ILE A 232 -3.06 -0.47 16.46
C ILE A 232 -3.68 -1.43 15.45
N HIS A 233 -4.87 -1.10 15.00
CA HIS A 233 -5.50 -1.82 13.91
C HIS A 233 -4.98 -1.29 12.57
N SER A 234 -4.67 -2.21 11.65
CA SER A 234 -4.30 -1.89 10.29
C SER A 234 -5.29 -2.46 9.28
N LEU A 235 -5.65 -1.64 8.32
CA LEU A 235 -6.45 -2.00 7.16
C LEU A 235 -5.52 -2.45 6.02
N ALA A 236 -6.02 -3.38 5.22
CA ALA A 236 -5.43 -3.80 3.97
C ALA A 236 -6.50 -3.82 2.88
N ILE A 237 -6.13 -3.35 1.70
CA ILE A 237 -6.94 -3.39 0.48
C ILE A 237 -6.30 -4.37 -0.50
N HIS A 238 -7.14 -5.18 -1.14
CA HIS A 238 -6.64 -6.07 -2.18
C HIS A 238 -6.05 -5.25 -3.34
N ARG A 239 -4.83 -5.59 -3.79
CA ARG A 239 -4.09 -4.81 -4.81
C ARG A 239 -4.87 -4.59 -6.10
N LEU A 240 -5.67 -5.57 -6.54
CA LEU A 240 -6.56 -5.44 -7.70
C LEU A 240 -7.67 -4.41 -7.46
N VAL A 241 -8.32 -4.44 -6.28
CA VAL A 241 -9.37 -3.47 -5.92
C VAL A 241 -8.78 -2.06 -5.83
N ARG A 242 -7.59 -1.93 -5.22
CA ARG A 242 -6.82 -0.68 -5.18
C ARG A 242 -6.56 -0.11 -6.58
N GLY A 243 -6.14 -0.95 -7.53
CA GLY A 243 -5.93 -0.55 -8.92
C GLY A 243 -7.23 -0.14 -9.61
N LEU A 244 -8.24 -1.02 -9.53
CA LEU A 244 -9.54 -0.83 -10.16
C LEU A 244 -10.21 0.47 -9.74
N VAL A 245 -10.35 0.70 -8.43
CA VAL A 245 -10.99 1.88 -7.85
C VAL A 245 -10.27 3.14 -8.31
N PHE A 246 -8.93 3.14 -8.29
CA PHE A 246 -8.15 4.31 -8.72
C PHE A 246 -8.34 4.62 -10.20
N HIS A 247 -8.24 3.62 -11.08
CA HIS A 247 -8.28 3.86 -12.53
C HIS A 247 -9.67 4.20 -13.07
N GLN A 248 -10.75 3.77 -12.41
CA GLN A 248 -12.13 4.09 -12.81
C GLN A 248 -12.50 5.56 -12.66
N MET A 249 -11.75 6.31 -11.85
CA MET A 249 -12.06 7.70 -11.57
C MET A 249 -11.55 8.63 -12.68
N SER A 250 -12.29 9.72 -12.89
CA SER A 250 -11.86 10.81 -13.76
C SER A 250 -10.58 11.47 -13.23
N SER A 251 -9.83 12.16 -14.10
CA SER A 251 -8.61 12.87 -13.68
C SER A 251 -8.87 13.93 -12.61
N VAL A 252 -10.05 14.56 -12.62
CA VAL A 252 -10.45 15.57 -11.62
C VAL A 252 -10.72 14.92 -10.26
N GLU A 253 -11.42 13.79 -10.24
CA GLU A 253 -11.65 13.02 -9.00
C GLU A 253 -10.35 12.48 -8.42
N LYS A 254 -9.45 11.96 -9.27
CA LYS A 254 -8.12 11.50 -8.84
C LYS A 254 -7.33 12.63 -8.19
N SER A 255 -7.29 13.81 -8.81
CA SER A 255 -6.59 14.97 -8.27
C SER A 255 -7.13 15.35 -6.88
N GLN A 256 -8.46 15.43 -6.72
CA GLN A 256 -9.08 15.70 -5.42
C GLN A 256 -8.72 14.63 -4.38
N LEU A 257 -8.78 13.34 -4.75
CA LEU A 257 -8.46 12.27 -3.81
C LEU A 257 -7.00 12.24 -3.39
N LEU A 258 -6.08 12.65 -4.27
CA LEU A 258 -4.70 12.83 -3.89
C LEU A 258 -4.54 13.97 -2.89
N ASP A 259 -5.27 15.08 -3.03
CA ASP A 259 -5.28 16.15 -2.03
C ASP A 259 -5.85 15.67 -0.69
N ASP A 260 -6.94 14.90 -0.70
CA ASP A 260 -7.53 14.31 0.52
C ASP A 260 -6.53 13.37 1.23
N ALA A 261 -5.88 12.48 0.46
CA ALA A 261 -4.90 11.55 0.97
C ALA A 261 -3.64 12.27 1.49
N LEU A 262 -3.23 13.33 0.80
CA LEU A 262 -2.16 14.24 1.23
C LEU A 262 -2.49 14.91 2.55
N GLU A 263 -3.73 15.39 2.72
CA GLU A 263 -4.20 16.05 3.95
C GLU A 263 -4.07 15.11 5.16
N LEU A 264 -4.53 13.86 5.01
CA LEU A 264 -4.44 12.85 6.04
C LEU A 264 -2.99 12.52 6.39
N LEU A 265 -2.13 12.33 5.38
CA LEU A 265 -0.73 12.00 5.59
C LEU A 265 0.06 13.15 6.18
N LEU A 266 -0.12 14.39 5.72
CA LEU A 266 0.55 15.55 6.30
C LEU A 266 0.15 15.78 7.75
N SER A 267 -1.12 15.61 8.07
CA SER A 267 -1.63 15.75 9.43
C SER A 267 -1.11 14.65 10.37
N ALA A 268 -0.89 13.44 9.86
CA ALA A 268 -0.35 12.32 10.62
C ALA A 268 1.19 12.25 10.63
N TRP A 269 1.86 12.87 9.66
CA TRP A 269 3.31 12.84 9.54
C TRP A 269 3.96 13.60 10.70
N PRO A 270 4.88 12.97 11.45
CA PRO A 270 5.45 13.60 12.63
C PRO A 270 6.44 14.69 12.23
N VAL A 271 6.31 15.88 12.82
CA VAL A 271 7.23 17.01 12.62
C VAL A 271 7.90 17.36 13.94
N ASN A 272 9.22 17.45 13.95
CA ASN A 272 9.96 17.92 15.11
C ASN A 272 10.01 19.46 15.09
N HIS A 273 9.20 20.12 15.90
CA HIS A 273 9.16 21.59 15.95
C HIS A 273 10.40 22.20 16.63
N GLU A 274 11.05 21.47 17.53
CA GLU A 274 12.23 21.95 18.26
C GLU A 274 13.51 21.75 17.45
N GLN A 275 13.64 20.61 16.77
CA GLN A 275 14.77 20.27 15.90
C GLN A 275 14.27 19.66 14.58
N PRO A 276 13.85 20.50 13.60
CA PRO A 276 13.25 20.05 12.34
C PRO A 276 14.10 19.07 11.51
N PHE A 277 15.41 19.04 11.77
CA PHE A 277 16.39 18.21 11.07
C PHE A 277 16.90 17.02 11.89
N CYS A 278 16.25 16.70 13.01
CA CYS A 278 16.54 15.50 13.80
C CYS A 278 15.24 14.73 14.04
N MET A 279 15.01 13.64 13.31
CA MET A 279 13.82 12.81 13.40
C MET A 279 14.01 11.55 14.22
N THR A 280 15.16 11.35 14.87
CA THR A 280 15.50 10.10 15.59
C THR A 280 14.39 9.60 16.53
N ALA A 281 13.82 10.49 17.35
CA ALA A 281 12.73 10.15 18.26
C ALA A 281 11.41 9.80 17.55
N LEU A 282 11.23 10.27 16.31
CA LEU A 282 10.04 10.13 15.48
C LEU A 282 10.15 9.00 14.45
N TRP A 283 11.31 8.36 14.32
CA TRP A 283 11.54 7.28 13.35
C TRP A 283 10.49 6.16 13.37
N PRO A 284 10.01 5.67 14.53
CA PRO A 284 8.96 4.64 14.53
C PRO A 284 7.70 5.08 13.80
N VAL A 285 7.27 6.33 14.01
CA VAL A 285 6.07 6.89 13.37
C VAL A 285 6.34 7.19 11.88
N CYS A 286 7.53 7.71 11.54
CA CYS A 286 7.92 7.89 10.13
C CYS A 286 7.90 6.56 9.37
N SER A 287 8.46 5.51 9.96
CA SER A 287 8.50 4.16 9.36
C SER A 287 7.10 3.58 9.12
N LEU A 288 6.15 3.93 9.99
CA LEU A 288 4.76 3.50 9.89
C LEU A 288 4.07 4.14 8.67
N TYR A 289 4.33 5.42 8.40
CA TYR A 289 3.64 6.16 7.33
C TYR A 289 4.40 6.19 6.00
N LEU A 290 5.72 5.94 6.00
CA LEU A 290 6.56 5.99 4.80
C LEU A 290 6.01 5.15 3.62
N PRO A 291 5.53 3.89 3.79
CA PRO A 291 4.99 3.12 2.68
C PRO A 291 3.80 3.80 2.00
N HIS A 292 2.99 4.54 2.77
CA HIS A 292 1.84 5.27 2.25
C HIS A 292 2.25 6.56 1.53
N VAL A 293 3.31 7.24 1.99
CA VAL A 293 3.89 8.39 1.28
C VAL A 293 4.50 7.98 -0.06
N LEU A 294 5.24 6.86 -0.11
CA LEU A 294 5.79 6.32 -1.35
C LEU A 294 4.67 5.90 -2.32
N ALA A 295 3.60 5.30 -1.81
CA ALA A 295 2.44 4.97 -2.63
C ALA A 295 1.74 6.23 -3.19
N LEU A 296 1.61 7.28 -2.39
CA LEU A 296 1.06 8.56 -2.82
C LEU A 296 1.91 9.20 -3.93
N GLU A 297 3.24 9.21 -3.75
CA GLU A 297 4.18 9.69 -4.77
C GLU A 297 4.03 8.95 -6.08
N SER A 298 3.93 7.61 -6.04
CA SER A 298 3.69 6.81 -7.24
C SER A 298 2.40 7.20 -7.95
N ARG A 299 1.34 7.55 -7.21
CA ARG A 299 0.05 7.98 -7.78
C ARG A 299 0.07 9.38 -8.36
N CYS A 300 0.99 10.25 -7.96
CA CYS A 300 1.14 11.57 -8.58
C CYS A 300 1.46 11.47 -10.08
N HIS A 301 2.16 10.41 -10.51
CA HIS A 301 2.49 10.18 -11.92
C HIS A 301 1.29 9.72 -12.76
N ASP A 302 0.25 9.17 -12.14
CA ASP A 302 -0.96 8.67 -12.79
C ASP A 302 -2.00 9.79 -13.06
N VAL A 303 -1.71 11.03 -12.67
CA VAL A 303 -2.65 12.16 -12.71
C VAL A 303 -2.05 13.32 -13.51
N PRO A 304 -2.82 13.95 -14.42
CA PRO A 304 -2.30 15.01 -15.29
C PRO A 304 -2.00 16.33 -14.57
N PHE A 305 -2.64 16.58 -13.41
CA PHE A 305 -2.43 17.79 -12.63
C PHE A 305 -2.70 17.55 -11.14
N LEU A 306 -2.01 18.31 -10.28
CA LEU A 306 -2.18 18.33 -8.83
C LEU A 306 -2.66 19.73 -8.41
N LYS A 307 -3.57 19.84 -7.44
CA LYS A 307 -4.06 21.16 -7.00
C LYS A 307 -3.11 21.80 -6.00
N THR A 308 -2.65 21.05 -4.99
CA THR A 308 -1.90 21.63 -3.87
C THR A 308 -0.39 21.36 -3.91
N LEU A 309 0.28 21.91 -4.94
CA LEU A 309 1.69 21.62 -5.25
C LEU A 309 2.64 21.75 -4.04
N THR A 310 2.62 22.87 -3.32
CA THR A 310 3.55 23.13 -2.20
C THR A 310 3.39 22.15 -1.03
N ARG A 311 2.17 21.65 -0.78
CA ARG A 311 1.93 20.66 0.29
C ARG A 311 2.53 19.29 -0.08
N PHE A 312 2.44 18.87 -1.34
CA PHE A 312 3.13 17.67 -1.82
C PHE A 312 4.65 17.79 -1.67
N VAL A 313 5.21 18.94 -2.06
CA VAL A 313 6.65 19.22 -1.91
C VAL A 313 7.08 19.09 -0.45
N ALA A 314 6.31 19.65 0.49
CA ALA A 314 6.60 19.58 1.91
C ALA A 314 6.60 18.12 2.43
N LEU A 315 5.57 17.33 2.13
CA LEU A 315 5.49 15.93 2.58
C LEU A 315 6.66 15.10 2.05
N PHE A 316 6.95 15.21 0.75
CA PHE A 316 8.03 14.47 0.11
C PHE A 316 9.41 14.91 0.62
N PHE A 317 9.59 16.20 0.93
CA PHE A 317 10.79 16.70 1.60
C PHE A 317 10.98 16.04 2.97
N TYR A 318 9.97 16.05 3.84
CA TYR A 318 10.10 15.45 5.18
C TYR A 318 10.35 13.93 5.12
N ALA A 319 9.65 13.22 4.22
CA ALA A 319 9.87 11.80 4.02
C ALA A 319 11.27 11.48 3.45
N SER A 320 11.79 12.33 2.55
CA SER A 320 13.15 12.19 2.04
C SER A 320 14.19 12.40 3.14
N TRP A 321 13.98 13.37 4.03
CA TRP A 321 14.89 13.65 5.14
C TRP A 321 14.95 12.49 6.13
N TYR A 322 13.79 11.90 6.46
CA TYR A 322 13.74 10.67 7.26
C TYR A 322 14.56 9.53 6.62
N LEU A 323 14.47 9.33 5.30
CA LEU A 323 15.23 8.29 4.59
C LEU A 323 16.74 8.55 4.65
N THR A 324 17.17 9.80 4.48
CA THR A 324 18.57 10.23 4.64
C THR A 324 19.08 9.91 6.05
N GLU A 325 18.35 10.30 7.10
CA GLU A 325 18.74 10.02 8.50
C GLU A 325 18.84 8.52 8.80
N ARG A 326 18.05 7.69 8.10
CA ARG A 326 18.07 6.22 8.24
C ARG A 326 19.14 5.54 7.40
N SER A 327 19.99 6.32 6.70
CA SER A 327 20.97 5.82 5.74
C SER A 327 20.33 5.01 4.60
N MET A 328 19.12 5.38 4.20
CA MET A 328 18.33 4.78 3.11
C MET A 328 18.18 5.78 1.95
N SER A 329 19.22 6.56 1.69
CA SER A 329 19.19 7.77 0.86
C SER A 329 18.84 7.49 -0.61
N GLU A 330 19.16 6.29 -1.11
CA GLU A 330 18.75 5.88 -2.46
C GLU A 330 17.22 5.86 -2.65
N LEU A 331 16.48 5.51 -1.60
CA LEU A 331 15.01 5.49 -1.61
C LEU A 331 14.40 6.91 -1.60
N ALA A 332 15.19 7.94 -1.31
CA ALA A 332 14.73 9.32 -1.30
C ALA A 332 14.64 9.92 -2.71
N PHE A 333 15.35 9.36 -3.70
CA PHE A 333 15.39 9.93 -5.05
C PHE A 333 14.03 10.05 -5.74
N PRO A 334 13.11 9.06 -5.70
CA PRO A 334 11.78 9.22 -6.30
C PRO A 334 11.00 10.39 -5.70
N LEU A 335 10.95 10.47 -4.37
CA LEU A 335 10.30 11.56 -3.63
C LEU A 335 10.85 12.92 -4.03
N LEU A 336 12.19 13.05 -4.01
CA LEU A 336 12.87 14.31 -4.33
C LEU A 336 12.71 14.71 -5.80
N LYS A 337 12.73 13.76 -6.74
CA LYS A 337 12.50 14.02 -8.16
C LYS A 337 11.09 14.51 -8.41
N THR A 338 10.09 13.85 -7.81
CA THR A 338 8.68 14.23 -7.95
C THR A 338 8.42 15.58 -7.30
N ALA A 339 8.89 15.81 -6.09
CA ALA A 339 8.82 17.12 -5.43
C ALA A 339 9.45 18.23 -6.27
N ARG A 340 10.60 17.98 -6.91
CA ARG A 340 11.27 18.98 -7.74
C ARG A 340 10.49 19.27 -9.02
N SER A 341 9.93 18.24 -9.65
CA SER A 341 9.07 18.40 -10.81
C SER A 341 7.83 19.24 -10.47
N ILE A 342 7.25 19.03 -9.29
CA ILE A 342 6.11 19.80 -8.77
C ILE A 342 6.52 21.24 -8.47
N ALA A 343 7.63 21.45 -7.76
CA ALA A 343 8.13 22.78 -7.43
C ALA A 343 8.47 23.60 -8.70
N ALA A 344 9.03 22.96 -9.73
CA ALA A 344 9.32 23.61 -11.01
C ALA A 344 8.06 24.12 -11.72
N GLN A 345 6.89 23.49 -11.51
CA GLN A 345 5.61 23.99 -12.04
C GLN A 345 5.14 25.26 -11.33
N GLY A 346 5.52 25.44 -10.05
CA GLY A 346 5.24 26.64 -9.26
C GLY A 346 6.25 27.79 -9.44
N GLY A 347 7.33 27.57 -10.21
CA GLY A 347 8.44 28.52 -10.39
C GLY A 347 9.35 28.68 -9.16
N ASP A 348 10.29 29.63 -9.22
CA ASP A 348 11.28 29.90 -8.15
C ASP A 348 10.69 30.52 -6.87
N VAL A 349 9.36 30.67 -6.84
CA VAL A 349 8.60 31.27 -5.72
C VAL A 349 8.34 30.25 -4.61
N ASP A 350 8.48 28.95 -4.86
CA ASP A 350 8.18 27.94 -3.84
C ASP A 350 9.16 28.02 -2.65
N PRO A 351 8.69 28.22 -1.41
CA PRO A 351 9.56 28.39 -0.25
C PRO A 351 10.42 27.15 0.05
N PHE A 352 10.03 25.97 -0.41
CA PHE A 352 10.75 24.72 -0.23
C PHE A 352 11.77 24.43 -1.32
N LEU A 353 11.77 25.13 -2.46
CA LEU A 353 12.66 24.80 -3.59
C LEU A 353 14.14 24.74 -3.19
N ALA A 354 14.64 25.76 -2.50
CA ALA A 354 16.03 25.77 -2.03
C ALA A 354 16.32 24.64 -1.02
N LYS A 355 15.39 24.36 -0.10
CA LYS A 355 15.52 23.26 0.88
C LYS A 355 15.54 21.90 0.18
N LEU A 356 14.74 21.73 -0.86
CA LEU A 356 14.65 20.51 -1.65
C LEU A 356 15.96 20.27 -2.43
N LEU A 357 16.54 21.31 -3.03
CA LEU A 357 17.82 21.22 -3.73
C LEU A 357 18.97 20.86 -2.77
N ILE A 358 18.96 21.41 -1.55
CA ILE A 358 19.90 21.01 -0.50
C ILE A 358 19.71 19.53 -0.16
N ALA A 359 18.48 19.08 0.11
CA ALA A 359 18.20 17.67 0.40
C ALA A 359 18.66 16.74 -0.75
N TYR A 360 18.41 17.12 -2.00
CA TYR A 360 18.90 16.40 -3.17
C TYR A 360 20.42 16.35 -3.21
N GLY A 361 21.09 17.48 -2.96
CA GLY A 361 22.54 17.55 -2.88
C GLY A 361 23.14 16.67 -1.79
N THR A 362 22.52 16.64 -0.60
CA THR A 362 22.91 15.78 0.52
C THR A 362 22.75 14.30 0.16
N VAL A 363 21.61 13.90 -0.40
CA VAL A 363 21.38 12.51 -0.84
C VAL A 363 22.39 12.10 -1.92
N CYS A 364 22.69 12.98 -2.88
CA CYS A 364 23.74 12.75 -3.87
C CYS A 364 25.10 12.53 -3.22
N LEU A 365 25.46 13.31 -2.20
CA LEU A 365 26.73 13.18 -1.50
C LEU A 365 26.84 11.82 -0.79
N GLU A 366 25.79 11.39 -0.09
CA GLU A 366 25.73 10.09 0.60
C GLU A 366 25.77 8.90 -0.36
N CYS A 367 25.30 9.10 -1.60
CA CYS A 367 25.35 8.10 -2.68
C CYS A 367 26.61 8.21 -3.56
N ASP A 368 27.66 8.89 -3.11
CA ASP A 368 28.94 9.12 -3.81
C ASP A 368 28.81 9.79 -5.20
N ARG A 369 27.80 10.66 -5.36
CA ARG A 369 27.57 11.48 -6.57
C ARG A 369 27.99 12.92 -6.34
N GLN A 370 29.29 13.13 -6.14
CA GLN A 370 29.83 14.42 -5.72
C GLN A 370 29.58 15.56 -6.72
N ASP A 371 29.67 15.29 -8.02
CA ASP A 371 29.46 16.32 -9.05
C ASP A 371 28.00 16.78 -9.12
N GLU A 372 27.05 15.84 -8.99
CA GLU A 372 25.63 16.18 -8.88
C GLU A 372 25.35 16.94 -7.58
N SER A 373 25.94 16.50 -6.47
CA SER A 373 25.79 17.17 -5.17
C SER A 373 26.20 18.64 -5.24
N LYS A 374 27.40 18.93 -5.74
CA LYS A 374 27.90 20.29 -5.92
C LYS A 374 26.95 21.13 -6.76
N LYS A 375 26.50 20.59 -7.90
CA LYS A 375 25.56 21.29 -8.80
C LYS A 375 24.29 21.69 -8.06
N TRP A 376 23.66 20.78 -7.33
CA TRP A 376 22.38 21.06 -6.65
C TRP A 376 22.54 22.01 -5.47
N ILE A 377 23.60 21.88 -4.68
CA ILE A 377 23.88 22.77 -3.55
C ILE A 377 24.20 24.18 -4.04
N SER A 378 24.99 24.33 -5.12
CA SER A 378 25.27 25.65 -5.71
C SER A 378 24.00 26.35 -6.16
N GLN A 379 23.11 25.64 -6.88
CA GLN A 379 21.82 26.20 -7.28
C GLN A 379 20.94 26.62 -6.09
N ALA A 380 20.97 25.85 -5.00
CA ALA A 380 20.24 26.22 -3.80
C ALA A 380 20.78 27.51 -3.15
N ILE A 381 22.10 27.68 -3.13
CA ILE A 381 22.78 28.88 -2.62
C ILE A 381 22.40 30.09 -3.50
N ASP A 382 22.47 29.96 -4.83
CA ASP A 382 22.12 31.04 -5.76
C ASP A 382 20.68 31.55 -5.52
N ILE A 383 19.72 30.63 -5.33
CA ILE A 383 18.32 30.96 -5.02
C ILE A 383 18.21 31.69 -3.66
N GLN A 384 18.95 31.25 -2.64
CA GLN A 384 18.93 31.90 -1.33
C GLN A 384 19.56 33.29 -1.37
N CYS A 385 20.69 33.44 -2.06
CA CYS A 385 21.34 34.75 -2.27
C CYS A 385 20.40 35.73 -2.96
N ALA A 386 19.75 35.33 -4.06
CA ALA A 386 18.80 36.18 -4.76
C ALA A 386 17.62 36.62 -3.87
N ARG A 387 17.10 35.72 -3.02
CA ARG A 387 16.04 36.05 -2.06
C ARG A 387 16.49 37.05 -0.98
N VAL A 388 17.71 36.90 -0.47
CA VAL A 388 18.28 37.83 0.51
C VAL A 388 18.45 39.22 -0.11
N GLU A 389 18.97 39.30 -1.34
CA GLU A 389 19.09 40.57 -2.08
C GLU A 389 17.72 41.24 -2.30
N GLU A 390 16.68 40.47 -2.63
CA GLU A 390 15.32 40.98 -2.78
C GLU A 390 14.77 41.55 -1.46
N LEU A 391 15.01 40.88 -0.33
CA LEU A 391 14.58 41.34 1.00
C LEU A 391 15.33 42.61 1.42
N ILE A 392 16.63 42.68 1.17
CA ILE A 392 17.45 43.88 1.41
C ILE A 392 16.91 45.05 0.57
N ASN A 393 16.62 44.84 -0.70
CA ASN A 393 16.06 45.86 -1.60
C ASN A 393 14.66 46.32 -1.16
N LYS A 394 13.90 45.47 -0.45
CA LYS A 394 12.61 45.81 0.17
C LYS A 394 12.74 46.48 1.55
N GLY A 395 13.96 46.75 2.03
CA GLY A 395 14.21 47.38 3.32
C GLY A 395 13.96 46.46 4.52
N ILE A 396 13.88 45.14 4.30
CA ILE A 396 13.73 44.16 5.37
C ILE A 396 15.12 43.74 5.82
N HIS A 397 15.48 44.07 7.07
CA HIS A 397 16.73 43.61 7.67
C HIS A 397 16.66 42.10 7.91
N VAL A 398 17.42 41.33 7.13
CA VAL A 398 17.62 39.89 7.33
C VAL A 398 18.70 39.71 8.39
N VAL A 399 18.37 39.07 9.51
CA VAL A 399 19.31 38.71 10.60
C VAL A 399 19.84 37.31 10.39
#